data_AF-A0A258X7G9-F1
#
_entry.id   AF-A0A258X7G9-F1
#
_cell.length_a   1.000
_cell.length_b   1.000
_cell.length_c   1.000
_cell.angle_alpha   90.00
_cell.angle_beta   90.00
_cell.angle_gamma   90.00
#
_symmetry.space_group_name_H-M   'P 1'
#
loop_
_entity.id
_entity.type
_entity.pdbx_description
1 polymer ?
#
loop_
_entity_poly.entity_id
_entity_poly.type
_entity_poly.pdbx_seq_one_letter_code
_entity_poly.pdbx_strand_id
1 'polypeptide(L)' 'MTKTLVDISPHIISKLDSLAKQCHSSRSVLIRKAIDLWIKDQTEIKTGDVFGILKDHPIDSLSFQRKMRDEW' A
#
# COMPACT_ATOMS: atom_id res chain seq x y z
N MET A 1 -5.55 10.84 3.24
CA MET A 1 -6.35 9.63 2.96
C MET A 1 -6.75 9.68 1.50
N THR A 2 -6.16 8.84 0.65
CA THR A 2 -6.51 8.71 -0.76
C THR A 2 -7.45 7.52 -0.95
N LYS A 3 -8.41 7.62 -1.88
CA LYS A 3 -9.31 6.52 -2.22
C LYS A 3 -8.70 5.77 -3.42
N THR A 4 -8.66 4.44 -3.32
CA THR A 4 -8.19 3.56 -4.39
C THR A 4 -9.29 2.55 -4.70
N LEU A 5 -9.61 2.38 -5.99
CA LEU A 5 -10.49 1.31 -6.46
C LEU A 5 -9.63 0.08 -6.74
N VAL A 6 -10.05 -1.07 -6.22
CA VAL A 6 -9.34 -2.35 -6.37
C VAL A 6 -10.36 -3.42 -6.70
N ASP A 7 -10.10 -4.16 -7.78
CA ASP A 7 -10.91 -5.30 -8.14
C ASP A 7 -10.55 -6.51 -7.28
N ILE A 8 -11.55 -7.03 -6.57
CA ILE A 8 -11.40 -8.15 -5.65
C ILE A 8 -12.53 -9.14 -5.96
N SER A 9 -12.16 -10.42 -6.09
CA SER A 9 -13.16 -11.46 -6.36
C SER A 9 -14.19 -11.56 -5.22
N PRO A 10 -15.48 -11.81 -5.53
CA PRO A 10 -16.56 -11.83 -4.53
C PRO A 10 -16.33 -12.84 -3.38
N HIS A 11 -15.64 -13.95 -3.65
CA HIS A 11 -15.31 -14.93 -2.62
C HIS A 11 -14.35 -14.37 -1.55
N ILE A 12 -13.44 -13.48 -1.93
CA ILE A 12 -12.50 -12.82 -1.00
C ILE A 12 -13.25 -11.79 -0.16
N ILE A 13 -14.21 -11.06 -0.75
CA ILE A 13 -15.07 -10.11 -0.03
C ILE A 13 -15.84 -10.82 1.10
N SER A 14 -16.45 -11.97 0.79
CA SER A 14 -17.16 -12.77 1.79
C SER A 14 -16.26 -13.22 2.95
N LYS A 15 -15.02 -13.66 2.65
CA LYS A 15 -14.03 -14.03 3.67
C LYS A 15 -13.60 -12.82 4.51
N LEU A 16 -13.37 -11.67 3.88
CA LEU A 16 -13.05 -10.41 4.56
C LEU A 16 -14.18 -9.96 5.50
N ASP A 17 -15.44 -10.11 5.09
CA ASP A 17 -16.60 -9.80 5.94
C ASP A 17 -16.68 -10.73 7.16
N SER A 18 -16.42 -12.02 6.98
CA SER A 18 -16.35 -12.97 8.09
C SER A 18 -15.23 -12.61 9.08
N LEU A 19 -14.04 -12.29 8.58
CA LEU A 19 -12.90 -11.87 9.39
C LEU A 19 -13.16 -10.54 10.11
N ALA A 20 -13.80 -9.58 9.43
CA ALA A 20 -14.17 -8.30 10.02
C ALA A 20 -15.09 -8.47 11.23
N LYS A 21 -16.07 -9.38 11.13
CA LYS A 21 -16.97 -9.73 12.24
C LYS A 21 -16.22 -10.39 13.40
N GLN A 22 -15.35 -11.36 13.11
CA GLN A 22 -14.56 -12.06 14.13
C GLN A 22 -13.59 -11.11 14.86
N CYS A 23 -12.98 -10.18 14.15
CA CYS A 23 -12.03 -9.21 14.71
C CYS A 23 -12.70 -7.94 15.26
N HIS A 24 -14.04 -7.86 15.29
CA HIS A 24 -14.81 -6.66 15.67
C HIS A 24 -14.26 -5.37 15.05
N SER A 25 -13.82 -5.44 13.79
CA SER A 25 -13.09 -4.38 13.11
C SER A 25 -13.66 -4.15 11.72
N SER A 26 -13.47 -2.96 11.16
CA SER A 26 -13.93 -2.69 9.79
C SER A 26 -13.03 -3.37 8.76
N ARG A 27 -13.60 -3.74 7.61
CA ARG A 27 -12.84 -4.27 6.46
C ARG A 27 -11.66 -3.38 6.07
N SER A 28 -11.83 -2.06 6.09
CA SER A 28 -10.79 -1.10 5.72
C SER A 28 -9.62 -1.07 6.70
N VAL A 29 -9.84 -1.42 7.98
CA VAL A 29 -8.75 -1.62 8.95
C VAL A 29 -7.98 -2.89 8.62
N LEU A 30 -8.68 -4.00 8.34
CA LEU A 30 -8.05 -5.27 7.99
C LEU A 30 -7.23 -5.17 6.69
N ILE A 31 -7.78 -4.51 5.66
CA ILE A 31 -7.09 -4.30 4.39
C ILE A 31 -5.82 -3.46 4.59
N ARG A 32 -5.90 -2.36 5.35
CA ARG A 32 -4.71 -1.55 5.66
C ARG A 32 -3.65 -2.36 6.41
N LYS A 33 -4.03 -3.10 7.45
CA LYS A 33 -3.11 -3.95 8.21
C LYS A 33 -2.47 -5.02 7.33
N ALA A 34 -3.23 -5.64 6.44
CA ALA A 34 -2.71 -6.65 5.51
C ALA A 34 -1.69 -6.04 4.54
N ILE A 35 -1.98 -4.85 3.99
CA ILE A 35 -1.05 -4.12 3.12
C ILE A 35 0.22 -3.74 3.89
N ASP A 36 0.11 -3.22 5.11
CA ASP A 36 1.27 -2.85 5.93
C ASP A 36 2.16 -4.07 6.23
N LEU A 37 1.56 -5.21 6.59
CA LEU A 37 2.29 -6.46 6.84
C LEU A 37 2.96 -6.98 5.57
N TRP A 38 2.26 -6.94 4.44
CA TRP A 38 2.82 -7.39 3.16
C TRP A 38 3.98 -6.50 2.70
N ILE A 39 3.86 -5.17 2.82
CA ILE A 39 4.95 -4.25 2.49
C ILE A 39 6.15 -4.53 3.39
N LYS A 40 5.95 -4.69 4.71
CA LYS A 40 7.05 -4.98 5.66
C LYS A 40 7.80 -6.25 5.28
N ASP A 41 7.07 -7.34 5.06
CA ASP A 41 7.63 -8.62 4.61
C ASP A 41 8.45 -8.45 3.33
N GLN A 42 7.91 -7.75 2.33
CA GLN A 42 8.62 -7.50 1.08
C GLN A 42 9.82 -6.56 1.22
N THR A 43 9.79 -5.60 2.15
CA THR A 43 10.92 -4.70 2.39
C THR A 43 12.03 -5.40 3.17
N GLU A 44 11.70 -6.24 4.15
CA GLU A 44 12.70 -7.00 4.92
C GLU A 44 13.42 -8.01 4.03
N ILE A 45 12.69 -8.73 3.16
CA ILE A 45 13.27 -9.62 2.14
C ILE A 45 14.20 -8.86 1.18
N LYS A 46 13.86 -7.61 0.86
CA LYS A 46 14.61 -6.80 -0.11
C LYS A 46 15.68 -5.90 0.52
N THR A 47 15.78 -5.76 1.83
CA THR A 47 16.81 -4.90 2.46
C THR A 47 18.23 -5.47 2.23
N GLY A 48 18.34 -6.76 1.90
CA GLY A 48 19.58 -7.36 1.41
C GLY A 48 20.04 -6.84 0.03
N ASP A 49 19.15 -6.28 -0.80
CA ASP A 49 19.40 -5.96 -2.22
C ASP A 49 19.00 -4.51 -2.63
N VAL A 50 18.23 -3.77 -1.81
CA VAL A 50 17.59 -2.50 -2.20
C VAL A 50 18.47 -1.26 -2.11
N PHE A 51 19.59 -1.30 -1.38
CA PHE A 51 20.55 -0.18 -1.43
C PHE A 51 21.20 -0.01 -2.82
N GLY A 52 21.16 -1.04 -3.69
CA GLY A 52 21.67 -0.96 -5.06
C GLY A 52 20.69 -0.35 -6.07
N ILE A 53 19.41 -0.72 -6.00
CA ILE A 53 18.45 -0.47 -7.10
C ILE A 53 17.80 0.93 -7.03
N LEU A 54 17.66 1.52 -5.83
CA LEU A 54 17.12 2.88 -5.70
C LEU A 54 18.14 3.98 -6.10
N LYS A 55 19.39 3.59 -6.39
CA LYS A 55 20.45 4.51 -6.84
C LYS A 55 20.28 4.91 -8.31
N ASP A 56 19.63 4.08 -9.12
CA ASP A 56 19.53 4.27 -10.58
C ASP A 56 18.23 4.96 -11.04
N HIS A 57 17.31 5.25 -10.12
CA HIS A 57 16.14 6.08 -10.40
C HIS A 57 16.17 7.36 -9.56
N PRO A 58 16.85 8.42 -10.03
CA PRO A 58 16.67 9.75 -9.48
C PRO A 58 15.29 10.26 -9.91
N ILE A 59 14.23 9.76 -9.27
CA ILE A 59 12.96 10.47 -9.28
C ILE A 59 13.23 11.73 -8.47
N ASP A 60 13.51 12.83 -9.18
CA ASP A 60 13.68 14.15 -8.59
C ASP A 60 12.37 14.52 -7.89
N SER A 61 12.33 14.17 -6.60
CA SER A 61 11.16 14.29 -5.74
C SER A 61 10.73 15.76 -5.59
N LEU A 62 11.63 16.68 -5.91
CA LEU A 62 11.45 18.12 -5.84
C LEU A 62 10.71 18.66 -7.07
N SER A 63 10.94 18.12 -8.27
CA SER A 63 10.20 18.52 -9.49
C SER A 63 8.78 17.95 -9.51
N PHE A 64 8.56 16.76 -8.93
CA PHE A 64 7.20 16.24 -8.73
C PHE A 64 6.37 17.10 -7.76
N GLN A 65 6.97 17.54 -6.66
CA GLN A 65 6.31 18.47 -5.72
C GLN A 65 6.02 19.83 -6.35
N ARG A 66 6.90 20.36 -7.21
CA ARG A 66 6.67 21.64 -7.90
C ARG A 66 5.52 21.57 -8.89
N LYS A 67 5.44 20.49 -9.69
CA LYS A 67 4.33 20.27 -10.64
C LYS A 67 2.95 20.28 -9.97
N MET A 68 2.82 19.69 -8.79
CA MET A 68 1.55 19.70 -8.05
C MET A 68 1.18 21.07 -7.47
N ARG A 69 2.12 22.02 -7.42
CA ARG A 69 1.90 23.35 -6.83
C ARG A 69 1.64 24.44 -7.88
N ASP A 70 1.90 24.17 -9.15
CA ASP A 70 1.64 25.11 -10.24
C ASP A 70 0.21 24.99 -10.83
N GLU A 71 -0.58 24.01 -10.36
CA GLU A 71 -1.99 23.80 -10.74
C GLU A 71 -3.00 24.31 -9.69
N TRP A 72 -2.50 24.98 -8.64
CA TRP A 72 -3.29 25.80 -7.70
C TRP A 72 -2.90 27.26 -7.85
#